data_AF-A0A6P2BDM4-F1
#
_entry.id   AF-A0A6P2BDM4-F1
#
_cell.length_a   1.000
_cell.length_b   1.000
_cell.length_c   1.000
_cell.angle_alpha   90.00
_cell.angle_beta   90.00
_cell.angle_gamma   90.00
#
_symmetry.space_group_name_H-M   'P 1'
#
loop_
_entity.id
_entity.type
_entity.pdbx_description
1 polymer ?
#
loop_
_entity_poly.entity_id
_entity_poly.type
_entity_poly.pdbx_seq_one_letter_code
_entity_poly.pdbx_strand_id
1 'polypeptide(L)'
;MTRKDSDPDGLRLPIKLDSTSNGEFVPVPLDATGRYANRLAREHTAAAARRTGQSRRRFLVSSCGAASTLLAFNAAQAAAGRTGSYFDLPADAAFDTQLAGASLEGDEFIFDVQGHYVDPTGAWLKQVPEGVRPFAMMPKAADCPSDPERAYLQCLGPDEFVKDVFLDSDTDLMVLSFVPSRADAEPVTIESADAVRRIVDEMEGTQRLLLHGRVNPNQDGDVAQMDELAERWGVSAWKTYTQWGPDGTGFWMDDEDTGIPFVEKARELGVKVICIHKGLPFGPRSYEHSQCQDIGRIARRYPDVTFIIYHSGYVVDQPERAFEHGAGRDGIDTLIQSLVDNDIGKGSNVYAELGSTWRFLMRDPDSAAHAMGKLLKYVGEDNVLWGTDSIWYGSPQDQIQAFRTFQISSELQERHGYPAITPDIRAKVFGLNAVKPYKISAEELKLHTGRDAMALRRTAYLEAPDPHFRTYGPKTRREFLNLLRHGDV
;
A
#
# COMPACT_ATOMS: atom_id res chain seq x y z
N MET A 1 -11.63 30.36 -10.37
CA MET A 1 -10.94 29.61 -11.44
C MET A 1 -11.75 28.36 -11.73
N THR A 2 -12.20 28.16 -12.97
CA THR A 2 -12.84 26.90 -13.39
C THR A 2 -11.82 25.77 -13.25
N ARG A 3 -12.10 24.79 -12.39
CA ARG A 3 -11.23 23.62 -12.18
C ARG A 3 -11.13 22.87 -13.52
N LYS A 4 -9.91 22.65 -14.02
CA LYS A 4 -9.67 21.87 -15.23
C LYS A 4 -9.90 20.40 -14.89
N ASP A 5 -10.87 19.76 -15.54
CA ASP A 5 -11.15 18.31 -15.38
C ASP A 5 -9.86 17.51 -15.63
N SER A 6 -9.57 16.59 -14.72
CA SER A 6 -8.33 15.81 -14.72
C SER A 6 -8.29 14.74 -15.82
N ASP A 7 -9.44 14.29 -16.33
CA ASP A 7 -9.58 13.33 -17.43
C ASP A 7 -10.79 13.67 -18.33
N PRO A 8 -10.74 14.80 -19.07
CA PRO A 8 -11.91 15.34 -19.77
C PRO A 8 -12.49 14.39 -20.82
N ASP A 9 -11.65 13.54 -21.41
CA ASP A 9 -12.03 12.56 -22.42
C ASP A 9 -12.53 11.23 -21.82
N GLY A 10 -12.39 11.04 -20.50
CA GLY A 10 -12.78 9.81 -19.80
C GLY A 10 -12.03 8.58 -20.33
N LEU A 11 -10.73 8.67 -20.55
CA LEU A 11 -9.96 7.57 -21.15
C LEU A 11 -9.38 6.61 -20.11
N ARG A 12 -9.36 7.01 -18.83
CA ARG A 12 -8.73 6.27 -17.75
C ARG A 12 -9.75 5.42 -17.01
N LEU A 13 -9.39 4.17 -16.76
CA LEU A 13 -10.23 3.25 -15.99
C LEU A 13 -10.12 3.57 -14.50
N PRO A 14 -11.21 3.50 -13.72
CA PRO A 14 -11.18 3.73 -12.28
C PRO A 14 -10.37 2.66 -11.54
N ILE A 15 -10.37 1.41 -12.01
CA ILE A 15 -9.52 0.34 -11.47
C ILE A 15 -8.28 0.16 -12.34
N LYS A 16 -7.10 0.34 -11.74
CA LYS A 16 -5.84 0.43 -12.48
C LYS A 16 -5.13 -0.92 -12.50
N LEU A 17 -5.20 -1.65 -13.62
CA LEU A 17 -4.25 -2.74 -13.91
C LEU A 17 -3.15 -2.19 -14.81
N ASP A 18 -1.94 -2.03 -14.28
CA ASP A 18 -0.78 -1.57 -15.07
C ASP A 18 0.54 -2.11 -14.52
N SER A 19 1.65 -1.68 -15.14
CA SER A 19 3.01 -2.11 -14.80
C SER A 19 3.69 -1.21 -13.78
N THR A 20 2.98 -0.28 -13.15
CA THR A 20 3.61 0.72 -12.27
C THR A 20 4.30 0.03 -11.10
N SER A 21 5.53 0.45 -10.83
CA SER A 21 6.28 0.08 -9.62
C SER A 21 6.23 1.22 -8.60
N ASN A 22 6.40 0.88 -7.32
CA ASN A 22 6.63 1.83 -6.22
C ASN A 22 8.07 2.38 -6.20
N GLY A 23 8.92 1.98 -7.15
CA GLY A 23 10.33 2.41 -7.20
C GLY A 23 11.29 1.52 -6.43
N GLU A 24 10.83 0.46 -5.76
CA GLU A 24 11.69 -0.49 -5.05
C GLU A 24 12.17 -1.65 -5.93
N PHE A 25 11.36 -2.04 -6.92
CA PHE A 25 11.64 -3.13 -7.84
C PHE A 25 11.35 -2.73 -9.29
N VAL A 26 11.93 -3.47 -10.24
CA VAL A 26 11.76 -3.19 -11.67
C VAL A 26 10.28 -3.39 -12.07
N PRO A 27 9.65 -2.43 -12.77
CA PRO A 27 8.29 -2.56 -13.29
C PRO A 27 8.04 -3.89 -14.02
N VAL A 28 7.01 -4.62 -13.58
CA VAL A 28 6.59 -5.89 -14.21
C VAL A 28 5.56 -5.60 -15.30
N PRO A 29 5.85 -5.92 -16.59
CA PRO A 29 4.91 -5.69 -17.67
C PRO A 29 3.62 -6.50 -17.49
N LEU A 30 2.48 -5.92 -17.88
CA LEU A 30 1.24 -6.69 -17.98
C LEU A 30 1.39 -7.80 -19.01
N ASP A 31 0.90 -8.98 -18.69
CA ASP A 31 0.83 -10.10 -19.62
C ASP A 31 -0.28 -9.93 -20.68
N ALA A 32 -0.49 -10.94 -21.52
CA ALA A 32 -1.51 -10.88 -22.57
C ALA A 32 -2.94 -10.75 -21.98
N THR A 33 -3.21 -11.43 -20.87
CA THR A 33 -4.50 -11.44 -20.19
C THR A 33 -4.80 -10.08 -19.56
N GLY A 34 -3.87 -9.48 -18.83
CA GLY A 34 -4.04 -8.14 -18.24
C GLY A 34 -4.23 -7.05 -19.31
N ARG A 35 -3.51 -7.15 -20.44
CA ARG A 35 -3.74 -6.25 -21.59
C ARG A 35 -5.12 -6.46 -22.20
N TYR A 36 -5.59 -7.71 -22.28
CA TYR A 36 -6.94 -8.02 -22.76
C TYR A 36 -8.02 -7.51 -21.81
N ALA A 37 -7.85 -7.71 -20.50
CA ALA A 37 -8.72 -7.21 -19.45
C ALA A 37 -8.90 -5.68 -19.53
N ASN A 38 -7.81 -4.93 -19.70
CA ASN A 38 -7.87 -3.48 -19.90
C ASN A 38 -8.64 -3.06 -21.18
N ARG A 39 -8.50 -3.81 -22.28
CA ARG A 39 -9.28 -3.53 -23.51
C ARG A 39 -10.75 -3.81 -23.28
N LEU A 40 -11.08 -4.97 -22.71
CA LEU A 40 -12.45 -5.39 -22.43
C LEU A 40 -13.14 -4.41 -21.47
N ALA A 41 -12.45 -3.94 -20.44
CA ALA A 41 -12.97 -2.94 -19.51
C ALA A 41 -13.27 -1.60 -20.22
N ARG A 42 -12.44 -1.15 -21.17
CA ARG A 42 -12.70 0.07 -21.93
C ARG A 42 -13.94 -0.06 -22.83
N GLU A 43 -14.12 -1.24 -23.43
CA GLU A 43 -15.28 -1.57 -24.26
C GLU A 43 -16.57 -1.66 -23.43
N HIS A 44 -16.53 -2.38 -22.31
CA HIS A 44 -17.66 -2.53 -21.39
C HIS A 44 -18.10 -1.19 -20.82
N THR A 45 -17.16 -0.39 -20.29
CA THR A 45 -17.47 0.95 -19.77
C THR A 45 -18.01 1.89 -20.85
N ALA A 46 -17.53 1.77 -22.10
CA ALA A 46 -18.09 2.56 -23.21
C ALA A 46 -19.54 2.17 -23.51
N ALA A 47 -19.83 0.88 -23.54
CA ALA A 47 -21.17 0.36 -23.81
C ALA A 47 -22.14 0.70 -22.68
N ALA A 48 -21.70 0.54 -21.43
CA ALA A 48 -22.48 0.86 -20.25
C ALA A 48 -22.78 2.36 -20.14
N ALA A 49 -21.79 3.23 -20.36
CA ALA A 49 -22.01 4.68 -20.39
C ALA A 49 -23.11 5.06 -21.39
N ARG A 50 -23.04 4.53 -22.63
CA ARG A 50 -24.08 4.76 -23.66
C ARG A 50 -25.45 4.23 -23.23
N ARG A 51 -25.50 3.02 -22.65
CA ARG A 51 -26.75 2.40 -22.20
C ARG A 51 -27.42 3.20 -21.09
N THR A 52 -26.65 3.79 -20.19
CA THR A 52 -27.15 4.64 -19.09
C THR A 52 -27.36 6.11 -19.46
N GLY A 53 -27.08 6.51 -20.71
CA GLY A 53 -27.19 7.90 -21.16
C GLY A 53 -26.20 8.87 -20.50
N GLN A 54 -25.08 8.37 -19.99
CA GLN A 54 -24.06 9.18 -19.32
C GLN A 54 -22.89 9.51 -20.25
N SER A 55 -22.22 10.64 -20.01
CA SER A 55 -20.90 10.87 -20.63
C SER A 55 -19.91 9.84 -20.10
N ARG A 56 -18.88 9.51 -20.90
CA ARG A 56 -17.88 8.51 -20.53
C ARG A 56 -17.17 8.88 -19.22
N ARG A 57 -16.76 10.14 -19.06
CA ARG A 57 -16.14 10.65 -17.82
C ARG A 57 -17.06 10.53 -16.62
N ARG A 58 -18.32 10.98 -16.71
CA ARG A 58 -19.30 10.87 -15.62
C ARG A 58 -19.53 9.41 -15.21
N PHE A 59 -19.64 8.51 -16.18
CA PHE A 59 -19.82 7.09 -15.92
C PHE A 59 -18.60 6.49 -15.20
N LEU A 60 -17.38 6.78 -15.64
CA LEU A 60 -16.14 6.24 -15.05
C LEU A 60 -15.89 6.73 -13.61
N VAL A 61 -16.38 7.92 -13.27
CA VAL A 61 -16.31 8.47 -11.90
C VAL A 61 -17.33 7.82 -10.96
N SER A 62 -18.41 7.24 -11.50
CA SER A 62 -19.43 6.57 -10.69
C SER A 62 -19.01 5.15 -10.27
N SER A 63 -19.67 4.62 -9.25
CA SER A 63 -19.54 3.23 -8.81
C SER A 63 -19.86 2.21 -9.92
N CYS A 64 -20.76 2.55 -10.86
CA CYS A 64 -21.01 1.72 -12.05
C CYS A 64 -19.77 1.60 -12.95
N GLY A 65 -18.94 2.66 -13.01
CA GLY A 65 -17.68 2.66 -13.76
C GLY A 65 -16.68 1.66 -13.19
N ALA A 66 -16.53 1.66 -11.86
CA ALA A 66 -15.71 0.69 -11.13
C ALA A 66 -16.26 -0.74 -11.29
N ALA A 67 -17.57 -0.95 -11.08
CA ALA A 67 -18.22 -2.25 -11.25
C ALA A 67 -18.04 -2.80 -12.67
N SER A 68 -18.30 -1.99 -13.69
CA SER A 68 -18.12 -2.37 -15.10
C SER A 68 -16.67 -2.74 -15.42
N THR A 69 -15.69 -2.14 -14.73
CA THR A 69 -14.27 -2.44 -14.92
C THR A 69 -13.92 -3.79 -14.29
N LEU A 70 -14.33 -4.03 -13.04
CA LEU A 70 -14.08 -5.28 -12.30
C LEU A 70 -14.78 -6.48 -12.96
N LEU A 71 -16.01 -6.31 -13.42
CA LEU A 71 -16.75 -7.34 -14.17
C LEU A 71 -16.04 -7.72 -15.48
N ALA A 72 -15.45 -6.74 -16.18
CA ALA A 72 -14.66 -7.02 -17.37
C ALA A 72 -13.36 -7.76 -17.02
N PHE A 73 -12.74 -7.46 -15.87
CA PHE A 73 -11.57 -8.20 -15.41
C PHE A 73 -11.92 -9.66 -15.08
N ASN A 74 -13.04 -9.91 -14.38
CA ASN A 74 -13.54 -11.28 -14.15
C ASN A 74 -13.71 -12.03 -15.48
N ALA A 75 -14.38 -11.43 -16.47
CA ALA A 75 -14.61 -12.05 -17.77
C ALA A 75 -13.30 -12.38 -18.50
N ALA A 76 -12.34 -11.45 -18.50
CA ALA A 76 -11.06 -11.64 -19.16
C ALA A 76 -10.19 -12.73 -18.49
N GLN A 77 -10.19 -12.79 -17.16
CA GLN A 77 -9.44 -13.80 -16.41
C GLN A 77 -10.08 -15.19 -16.55
N ALA A 78 -11.41 -15.27 -16.47
CA ALA A 78 -12.15 -16.51 -16.71
C ALA A 78 -11.92 -17.06 -18.12
N ALA A 79 -11.90 -16.19 -19.15
CA ALA A 79 -11.56 -16.58 -20.52
C ALA A 79 -10.13 -17.12 -20.67
N ALA A 80 -9.22 -16.73 -19.77
CA ALA A 80 -7.85 -17.25 -19.69
C ALA A 80 -7.72 -18.48 -18.76
N GLY A 81 -8.82 -18.98 -18.18
CA GLY A 81 -8.82 -20.12 -17.26
C GLY A 81 -8.31 -19.80 -15.85
N ARG A 82 -8.06 -18.52 -15.52
CA ARG A 82 -7.60 -18.10 -14.18
C ARG A 82 -8.81 -17.77 -13.32
N THR A 83 -9.13 -18.70 -12.42
CA THR A 83 -10.41 -18.72 -11.69
C THR A 83 -10.22 -18.97 -10.20
N GLY A 84 -9.01 -18.86 -9.67
CA GLY A 84 -8.72 -19.00 -8.25
C GLY A 84 -9.42 -17.96 -7.38
N SER A 85 -9.66 -16.77 -7.90
CA SER A 85 -10.47 -15.72 -7.26
C SER A 85 -11.29 -14.95 -8.29
N TYR A 86 -12.19 -14.10 -7.79
CA TYR A 86 -13.00 -13.18 -8.60
C TYR A 86 -13.41 -11.95 -7.78
N PHE A 87 -13.90 -10.92 -8.46
CA PHE A 87 -14.59 -9.80 -7.85
C PHE A 87 -16.10 -10.09 -7.77
N ASP A 88 -16.63 -10.31 -6.58
CA ASP A 88 -18.02 -10.65 -6.28
C ASP A 88 -18.93 -9.43 -6.44
N LEU A 89 -19.55 -9.32 -7.62
CA LEU A 89 -20.39 -8.21 -8.04
C LEU A 89 -21.57 -8.75 -8.87
N PRO A 90 -22.80 -8.25 -8.65
CA PRO A 90 -23.90 -8.58 -9.54
C PRO A 90 -23.66 -7.95 -10.92
N ALA A 91 -24.01 -8.67 -11.99
CA ALA A 91 -23.78 -8.19 -13.36
C ALA A 91 -24.46 -6.83 -13.65
N ASP A 92 -25.61 -6.59 -13.04
CA ASP A 92 -26.37 -5.34 -13.19
C ASP A 92 -25.74 -4.14 -12.47
N ALA A 93 -24.74 -4.34 -11.60
CA ALA A 93 -23.95 -3.25 -11.01
C ALA A 93 -23.21 -2.42 -12.07
N ALA A 94 -22.99 -2.94 -13.29
CA ALA A 94 -22.46 -2.14 -14.39
C ALA A 94 -23.42 -1.03 -14.86
N PHE A 95 -24.71 -1.08 -14.48
CA PHE A 95 -25.75 -0.17 -14.98
C PHE A 95 -26.59 0.46 -13.87
N ASP A 96 -26.64 -0.14 -12.69
CA ASP A 96 -27.43 0.31 -11.54
C ASP A 96 -26.52 0.83 -10.43
N THR A 97 -26.64 2.12 -10.11
CA THR A 97 -25.81 2.80 -9.11
C THR A 97 -26.06 2.26 -7.70
N GLN A 98 -27.26 1.82 -7.36
CA GLN A 98 -27.55 1.27 -6.03
C GLN A 98 -26.91 -0.11 -5.87
N LEU A 99 -26.99 -0.96 -6.90
CA LEU A 99 -26.31 -2.27 -6.89
C LEU A 99 -24.78 -2.12 -6.86
N ALA A 100 -24.25 -1.16 -7.63
CA ALA A 100 -22.82 -0.84 -7.61
C ALA A 100 -22.38 -0.34 -6.24
N GLY A 101 -23.09 0.63 -5.67
CA GLY A 101 -22.80 1.20 -4.36
C GLY A 101 -22.83 0.15 -3.25
N ALA A 102 -23.83 -0.74 -3.24
CA ALA A 102 -23.94 -1.81 -2.26
C ALA A 102 -22.72 -2.77 -2.21
N SER A 103 -21.93 -2.82 -3.28
CA SER A 103 -20.75 -3.70 -3.37
C SER A 103 -19.43 -2.95 -3.31
N LEU A 104 -19.40 -1.68 -3.74
CA LEU A 104 -18.19 -0.90 -3.98
C LEU A 104 -18.06 0.34 -3.09
N GLU A 105 -19.09 0.67 -2.32
CA GLU A 105 -19.08 1.70 -1.30
C GLU A 105 -19.20 1.02 0.07
N GLY A 106 -18.76 1.68 1.14
CA GLY A 106 -18.85 1.12 2.47
C GLY A 106 -18.45 2.09 3.57
N ASP A 107 -18.93 1.83 4.78
CA ASP A 107 -18.65 2.59 6.01
C ASP A 107 -17.63 1.87 6.92
N GLU A 108 -16.84 0.97 6.32
CA GLU A 108 -15.77 0.22 6.98
C GLU A 108 -14.71 1.21 7.49
N PHE A 109 -14.10 0.94 8.66
CA PHE A 109 -12.94 1.73 9.08
C PHE A 109 -11.73 1.31 8.25
N ILE A 110 -11.13 2.24 7.51
CA ILE A 110 -9.94 1.97 6.70
C ILE A 110 -8.73 2.66 7.32
N PHE A 111 -7.84 1.86 7.87
CA PHE A 111 -6.55 2.28 8.39
C PHE A 111 -5.44 1.74 7.51
N ASP A 112 -4.89 2.63 6.69
CA ASP A 112 -3.76 2.34 5.82
C ASP A 112 -2.44 2.49 6.60
N VAL A 113 -1.81 1.37 6.94
CA VAL A 113 -0.61 1.38 7.78
C VAL A 113 0.69 1.64 7.02
N GLN A 114 0.64 1.88 5.70
CA GLN A 114 1.82 2.11 4.87
C GLN A 114 1.53 3.12 3.76
N GLY A 115 1.88 4.38 4.02
CA GLY A 115 1.93 5.45 3.02
C GLY A 115 3.27 6.18 3.00
N HIS A 116 3.53 6.84 1.90
CA HIS A 116 4.67 7.70 1.63
C HIS A 116 4.16 9.04 1.09
N TYR A 117 5.03 10.03 0.94
CA TYR A 117 4.78 11.21 0.10
C TYR A 117 6.14 11.77 -0.39
N VAL A 118 6.12 12.70 -1.34
CA VAL A 118 7.34 13.40 -1.77
C VAL A 118 7.39 14.75 -1.10
N ASP A 119 8.46 15.06 -0.36
CA ASP A 119 8.70 16.41 0.15
C ASP A 119 9.28 17.29 -0.98
N PRO A 120 8.51 18.25 -1.52
CA PRO A 120 8.95 19.11 -2.62
C PRO A 120 9.97 20.18 -2.18
N THR A 121 10.27 20.27 -0.88
CA THR A 121 11.12 21.29 -0.26
C THR A 121 12.27 20.73 0.58
N GLY A 122 12.41 19.41 0.62
CA GLY A 122 13.33 18.72 1.53
C GLY A 122 14.82 19.00 1.28
N ALA A 123 15.63 18.82 2.31
CA ALA A 123 17.08 19.07 2.27
C ALA A 123 17.82 18.20 1.23
N TRP A 124 17.28 17.02 0.90
CA TRP A 124 17.77 16.13 -0.15
C TRP A 124 17.91 16.84 -1.51
N LEU A 125 17.07 17.84 -1.79
CA LEU A 125 17.15 18.65 -3.02
C LEU A 125 18.48 19.42 -3.14
N LYS A 126 19.18 19.71 -2.03
CA LYS A 126 20.48 20.39 -2.06
C LYS A 126 21.61 19.49 -2.58
N GLN A 127 21.42 18.18 -2.53
CA GLN A 127 22.39 17.18 -3.01
C GLN A 127 22.14 16.79 -4.46
N VAL A 128 20.93 17.04 -4.97
CA VAL A 128 20.58 16.87 -6.39
C VAL A 128 21.37 17.88 -7.23
N PRO A 129 22.26 17.42 -8.14
CA PRO A 129 23.08 18.31 -8.96
C PRO A 129 22.25 19.32 -9.78
N GLU A 130 22.86 20.47 -10.09
CA GLU A 130 22.24 21.51 -10.92
C GLU A 130 21.78 20.93 -12.27
N GLY A 131 20.57 21.27 -12.71
CA GLY A 131 19.97 20.73 -13.93
C GLY A 131 19.38 19.32 -13.81
N VAL A 132 19.55 18.61 -12.70
CA VAL A 132 18.87 17.32 -12.46
C VAL A 132 17.46 17.58 -11.92
N ARG A 133 16.48 16.91 -12.54
CA ARG A 133 15.04 17.07 -12.25
C ARG A 133 14.43 15.74 -11.74
N PRO A 134 14.58 15.42 -10.43
CA PRO A 134 14.09 14.17 -9.84
C PRO A 134 12.57 14.07 -9.97
N PHE A 135 12.03 12.89 -10.30
CA PHE A 135 10.59 12.66 -10.48
C PHE A 135 9.89 13.52 -11.56
N ALA A 136 10.60 14.35 -12.33
CA ALA A 136 9.98 15.17 -13.38
C ALA A 136 9.34 14.35 -14.51
N MET A 137 9.77 13.10 -14.67
CA MET A 137 9.21 12.14 -15.62
C MET A 137 7.91 11.49 -15.13
N MET A 138 7.53 11.71 -13.86
CA MET A 138 6.29 11.14 -13.32
C MET A 138 5.09 11.84 -13.97
N PRO A 139 4.05 11.10 -14.41
CA PRO A 139 2.93 11.67 -15.17
C PRO A 139 2.25 12.88 -14.50
N LYS A 140 2.27 12.94 -13.17
CA LYS A 140 1.65 14.02 -12.38
C LYS A 140 2.52 15.28 -12.30
N ALA A 141 3.84 15.16 -12.37
CA ALA A 141 4.75 16.31 -12.42
C ALA A 141 4.48 17.22 -13.64
N ALA A 142 4.00 16.64 -14.74
CA ALA A 142 3.65 17.38 -15.96
C ALA A 142 2.43 18.29 -15.81
N ASP A 143 1.62 18.11 -14.77
CA ASP A 143 0.42 18.93 -14.54
C ASP A 143 0.75 20.28 -13.85
N CYS A 144 1.98 20.44 -13.31
CA CYS A 144 2.43 21.65 -12.64
C CYS A 144 3.28 22.56 -13.53
N PRO A 145 3.38 23.87 -13.19
CA PRO A 145 4.31 24.79 -13.83
C PRO A 145 5.75 24.28 -13.75
N SER A 146 6.51 24.48 -14.84
CA SER A 146 7.91 24.05 -14.95
C SER A 146 8.92 25.04 -14.33
N ASP A 147 8.47 26.20 -13.84
CA ASP A 147 9.28 27.32 -13.37
C ASP A 147 8.73 27.79 -12.01
N PRO A 148 9.56 27.96 -10.94
CA PRO A 148 11.01 27.72 -10.85
C PRO A 148 11.44 26.26 -10.92
N GLU A 149 12.77 26.01 -10.95
CA GLU A 149 13.49 24.79 -11.39
C GLU A 149 12.94 23.44 -10.87
N ARG A 150 12.16 23.42 -9.78
CA ARG A 150 11.53 22.21 -9.22
C ARG A 150 10.10 22.40 -8.73
N ALA A 151 9.40 23.44 -9.19
CA ALA A 151 7.99 23.72 -8.84
C ALA A 151 7.04 22.56 -9.16
N TYR A 152 7.39 21.73 -10.14
CA TYR A 152 6.63 20.52 -10.50
C TYR A 152 6.49 19.49 -9.36
N LEU A 153 7.40 19.50 -8.37
CA LEU A 153 7.31 18.61 -7.22
C LEU A 153 6.10 18.94 -6.33
N GLN A 154 5.56 20.17 -6.40
CA GLN A 154 4.33 20.52 -5.68
C GLN A 154 3.13 19.66 -6.11
N CYS A 155 3.12 19.18 -7.37
CA CYS A 155 2.10 18.23 -7.86
C CYS A 155 2.27 16.81 -7.32
N LEU A 156 3.36 16.52 -6.60
CA LEU A 156 3.61 15.26 -5.89
C LEU A 156 3.68 15.47 -4.37
N GLY A 157 3.43 16.71 -3.93
CA GLY A 157 3.63 17.16 -2.55
C GLY A 157 2.47 16.83 -1.62
N PRO A 158 2.49 17.37 -0.39
CA PRO A 158 1.52 17.09 0.66
C PRO A 158 0.05 17.31 0.25
N ASP A 159 -0.26 18.36 -0.52
CA ASP A 159 -1.63 18.63 -0.95
C ASP A 159 -2.20 17.55 -1.88
N GLU A 160 -1.35 17.02 -2.77
CA GLU A 160 -1.75 15.92 -3.65
C GLU A 160 -1.90 14.63 -2.85
N PHE A 161 -0.98 14.36 -1.91
CA PHE A 161 -1.11 13.24 -0.97
C PHE A 161 -2.44 13.29 -0.21
N VAL A 162 -2.77 14.45 0.40
CA VAL A 162 -4.03 14.62 1.14
C VAL A 162 -5.24 14.42 0.23
N LYS A 163 -5.20 14.92 -1.01
CA LYS A 163 -6.27 14.70 -1.98
C LYS A 163 -6.40 13.22 -2.33
N ASP A 164 -5.33 12.55 -2.72
CA ASP A 164 -5.35 11.18 -3.20
C ASP A 164 -5.77 10.19 -2.11
N VAL A 165 -5.29 10.40 -0.89
CA VAL A 165 -5.54 9.51 0.25
C VAL A 165 -6.86 9.83 0.93
N PHE A 166 -7.15 11.09 1.28
CA PHE A 166 -8.31 11.40 2.14
C PHE A 166 -9.53 11.95 1.39
N LEU A 167 -9.39 12.41 0.14
CA LEU A 167 -10.52 12.95 -0.64
C LEU A 167 -10.96 12.02 -1.76
N ASP A 168 -10.01 11.46 -2.51
CA ASP A 168 -10.25 10.55 -3.63
C ASP A 168 -10.43 9.09 -3.19
N SER A 169 -10.18 8.77 -1.91
CA SER A 169 -10.30 7.42 -1.38
C SER A 169 -11.08 7.32 -0.07
N ASP A 170 -11.47 6.10 0.28
CA ASP A 170 -12.18 5.75 1.51
C ASP A 170 -11.29 5.70 2.77
N THR A 171 -9.98 6.00 2.68
CA THR A 171 -9.06 5.94 3.83
C THR A 171 -9.44 6.91 4.95
N ASP A 172 -9.58 6.38 6.16
CA ASP A 172 -9.91 7.16 7.37
C ASP A 172 -8.66 7.64 8.11
N LEU A 173 -7.69 6.73 8.24
CA LEU A 173 -6.45 6.90 8.99
C LEU A 173 -5.28 6.37 8.14
N MET A 174 -4.14 7.03 8.21
CA MET A 174 -2.94 6.64 7.48
C MET A 174 -1.69 6.72 8.38
N VAL A 175 -0.68 5.90 8.12
CA VAL A 175 0.66 6.09 8.69
C VAL A 175 1.66 6.49 7.61
N LEU A 176 2.37 7.61 7.84
CA LEU A 176 3.53 7.97 7.04
C LEU A 176 4.72 7.13 7.46
N SER A 177 5.23 6.38 6.49
CA SER A 177 6.41 5.54 6.61
C SER A 177 7.55 6.09 5.76
N PHE A 178 8.77 5.79 6.19
CA PHE A 178 10.01 6.27 5.59
C PHE A 178 10.63 5.18 4.72
N VAL A 179 11.39 5.59 3.71
CA VAL A 179 12.20 4.72 2.83
C VAL A 179 13.61 4.54 3.44
N PRO A 180 14.37 3.49 3.08
CA PRO A 180 15.71 3.33 3.61
C PRO A 180 16.65 4.34 2.95
N SER A 181 17.43 5.04 3.75
CA SER A 181 18.40 6.02 3.29
C SER A 181 19.56 6.12 4.26
N ARG A 182 20.64 6.76 3.80
CA ARG A 182 21.66 7.27 4.72
C ARG A 182 21.11 8.48 5.48
N ALA A 183 21.65 8.76 6.66
CA ALA A 183 21.22 9.90 7.48
C ALA A 183 21.40 11.26 6.77
N ASP A 184 22.44 11.38 5.93
CA ASP A 184 22.70 12.59 5.16
C ASP A 184 21.81 12.74 3.91
N ALA A 185 21.08 11.69 3.54
CA ALA A 185 20.47 11.50 2.23
C ALA A 185 18.94 11.27 2.31
N GLU A 186 18.33 11.57 3.45
CA GLU A 186 16.94 11.19 3.70
C GLU A 186 15.95 11.94 2.77
N PRO A 187 15.17 11.24 1.92
CA PRO A 187 14.25 11.89 0.96
C PRO A 187 13.07 12.60 1.64
N VAL A 188 12.67 12.12 2.82
CA VAL A 188 11.62 12.71 3.66
C VAL A 188 12.12 12.69 5.09
N THR A 189 12.39 13.86 5.67
CA THR A 189 12.84 13.92 7.07
C THR A 189 11.67 13.85 8.05
N ILE A 190 11.95 13.51 9.30
CA ILE A 190 10.92 13.47 10.35
C ILE A 190 10.25 14.84 10.56
N GLU A 191 10.99 15.94 10.39
CA GLU A 191 10.44 17.31 10.44
C GLU A 191 9.41 17.54 9.33
N SER A 192 9.73 17.13 8.10
CA SER A 192 8.83 17.29 6.97
C SER A 192 7.58 16.43 7.14
N ALA A 193 7.73 15.18 7.60
CA ALA A 193 6.61 14.30 7.87
C ALA A 193 5.71 14.84 9.00
N ASP A 194 6.29 15.39 10.08
CA ASP A 194 5.55 16.06 11.14
C ASP A 194 4.83 17.31 10.63
N ALA A 195 5.44 18.08 9.73
CA ALA A 195 4.77 19.23 9.12
C ALA A 195 3.50 18.79 8.34
N VAL A 196 3.55 17.67 7.60
CA VAL A 196 2.35 17.11 6.95
C VAL A 196 1.34 16.61 7.96
N ARG A 197 1.78 15.92 9.02
CA ARG A 197 0.89 15.52 10.13
C ARG A 197 0.17 16.74 10.71
N ARG A 198 0.88 17.84 10.96
CA ARG A 198 0.28 19.09 11.47
C ARG A 198 -0.70 19.71 10.49
N ILE A 199 -0.42 19.69 9.17
CA ILE A 199 -1.39 20.15 8.17
C ILE A 199 -2.68 19.33 8.25
N VAL A 200 -2.57 18.01 8.43
CA VAL A 200 -3.74 17.13 8.60
C VAL A 200 -4.45 17.38 9.94
N ASP A 201 -3.71 17.63 11.02
CA ASP A 201 -4.25 17.90 12.37
C ASP A 201 -4.88 19.31 12.51
N GLU A 202 -4.31 20.32 11.86
CA GLU A 202 -4.80 21.71 11.83
C GLU A 202 -6.15 21.84 11.10
N MET A 203 -6.56 20.81 10.36
CA MET A 203 -7.91 20.68 9.80
C MET A 203 -8.96 20.25 10.84
N GLU A 204 -8.82 20.74 12.09
CA GLU A 204 -9.71 20.56 13.26
C GLU A 204 -10.34 19.15 13.42
N GLY A 205 -9.67 18.26 14.17
CA GLY A 205 -10.40 17.39 15.11
C GLY A 205 -9.88 15.98 15.39
N THR A 206 -9.03 15.38 14.56
CA THR A 206 -8.61 13.98 14.76
C THR A 206 -7.22 13.72 14.18
N GLN A 207 -6.36 13.01 14.92
CA GLN A 207 -5.03 12.57 14.43
C GLN A 207 -5.20 11.51 13.32
N ARG A 208 -5.45 11.96 12.08
CA ARG A 208 -5.62 11.11 10.89
C ARG A 208 -4.31 10.67 10.24
N LEU A 209 -3.18 11.17 10.73
CA LEU A 209 -1.87 10.82 10.24
C LEU A 209 -0.93 10.47 11.38
N LEU A 210 -0.52 9.21 11.45
CA LEU A 210 0.54 8.77 12.36
C LEU A 210 1.89 8.78 11.64
N LEU A 211 2.97 8.74 12.42
CA LEU A 211 4.34 8.68 11.90
C LEU A 211 5.02 7.40 12.36
N HIS A 212 5.84 6.81 11.49
CA HIS A 212 6.87 5.86 11.88
C HIS A 212 8.20 6.57 12.16
N GLY A 213 9.07 5.94 12.96
CA GLY A 213 10.48 6.34 13.08
C GLY A 213 11.34 5.46 12.19
N ARG A 214 12.08 6.05 11.24
CA ARG A 214 13.06 5.32 10.42
C ARG A 214 14.22 4.85 11.31
N VAL A 215 14.56 3.55 11.24
CA VAL A 215 15.72 2.99 11.93
C VAL A 215 16.41 1.97 11.04
N ASN A 216 17.66 2.24 10.66
CA ASN A 216 18.57 1.28 10.05
C ASN A 216 19.60 0.85 11.10
N PRO A 217 19.41 -0.27 11.81
CA PRO A 217 20.26 -0.61 12.97
C PRO A 217 21.70 -1.00 12.61
N ASN A 218 21.97 -1.27 11.33
CA ASN A 218 23.31 -1.44 10.77
C ASN A 218 23.95 -0.11 10.32
N GLN A 219 23.33 1.04 10.61
CA GLN A 219 23.89 2.37 10.40
C GLN A 219 24.22 3.03 11.76
N ASP A 220 25.47 3.48 11.91
CA ASP A 220 25.93 4.15 13.12
C ASP A 220 25.05 5.36 13.47
N GLY A 221 24.56 5.41 14.71
CA GLY A 221 23.77 6.50 15.25
C GLY A 221 22.26 6.34 15.16
N ASP A 222 21.73 5.50 14.26
CA ASP A 222 20.29 5.36 14.05
C ASP A 222 19.55 4.81 15.30
N VAL A 223 20.13 3.82 15.99
CA VAL A 223 19.56 3.28 17.24
C VAL A 223 19.57 4.33 18.36
N ALA A 224 20.58 5.20 18.40
CA ALA A 224 20.64 6.29 19.38
C ALA A 224 19.65 7.41 19.06
N GLN A 225 19.33 7.65 17.78
CA GLN A 225 18.33 8.63 17.35
C GLN A 225 16.90 8.24 17.76
N MET A 226 16.66 6.96 18.10
CA MET A 226 15.35 6.49 18.55
C MET A 226 14.84 7.27 19.78
N ASP A 227 15.72 7.71 20.68
CA ASP A 227 15.33 8.53 21.83
C ASP A 227 14.63 9.83 21.38
N GLU A 228 15.21 10.57 20.42
CA GLU A 228 14.61 11.79 19.89
C GLU A 228 13.31 11.50 19.13
N LEU A 229 13.29 10.45 18.29
CA LEU A 229 12.11 10.05 17.52
C LEU A 229 10.92 9.72 18.43
N ALA A 230 11.16 9.01 19.54
CA ALA A 230 10.13 8.71 20.53
C ALA A 230 9.70 9.95 21.32
N GLU A 231 10.64 10.67 21.93
CA GLU A 231 10.34 11.73 22.89
C GLU A 231 9.81 13.01 22.23
N ARG A 232 10.41 13.42 21.11
CA ARG A 232 10.11 14.70 20.45
C ARG A 232 9.01 14.57 19.41
N TRP A 233 9.03 13.50 18.63
CA TRP A 233 8.18 13.36 17.44
C TRP A 233 6.95 12.47 17.68
N GLY A 234 6.97 11.65 18.74
CA GLY A 234 5.84 10.80 19.11
C GLY A 234 5.53 9.76 18.04
N VAL A 235 6.56 9.06 17.54
CA VAL A 235 6.38 8.01 16.54
C VAL A 235 5.55 6.84 17.10
N SER A 236 4.69 6.30 16.25
CA SER A 236 3.73 5.24 16.61
C SER A 236 4.30 3.82 16.47
N ALA A 237 5.29 3.65 15.59
CA ALA A 237 6.06 2.43 15.39
C ALA A 237 7.42 2.74 14.76
N TRP A 238 8.31 1.76 14.74
CA TRP A 238 9.61 1.85 14.07
C TRP A 238 9.56 1.21 12.69
N LYS A 239 10.24 1.77 11.70
CA LYS A 239 10.32 1.23 10.35
C LYS A 239 11.76 0.88 10.00
N THR A 240 11.98 -0.34 9.51
CA THR A 240 13.30 -0.81 9.07
C THR A 240 13.25 -1.61 7.77
N TYR A 241 14.42 -1.79 7.15
CA TYR A 241 14.65 -2.49 5.89
C TYR A 241 15.82 -3.47 6.04
N THR A 242 15.54 -4.73 6.31
CA THR A 242 16.56 -5.75 6.60
C THR A 242 17.48 -6.03 5.42
N GLN A 243 17.01 -5.84 4.19
CA GLN A 243 17.80 -6.01 2.96
C GLN A 243 18.71 -4.83 2.59
N TRP A 244 18.70 -3.75 3.38
CA TRP A 244 19.45 -2.54 3.11
C TRP A 244 20.55 -2.30 4.16
N GLY A 245 21.64 -1.67 3.74
CA GLY A 245 22.69 -1.14 4.60
C GLY A 245 23.54 -0.11 3.88
N PRO A 246 24.29 0.77 4.59
CA PRO A 246 25.12 1.80 3.96
C PRO A 246 26.21 1.25 3.01
N ASP A 247 26.66 0.02 3.25
CA ASP A 247 27.61 -0.74 2.43
C ASP A 247 26.92 -1.71 1.45
N GLY A 248 25.58 -1.78 1.50
CA GLY A 248 24.75 -2.71 0.77
C GLY A 248 24.57 -4.07 1.46
N THR A 249 25.05 -4.26 2.68
CA THR A 249 24.88 -5.48 3.46
C THR A 249 23.65 -5.36 4.37
N GLY A 250 22.73 -6.31 4.25
CA GLY A 250 21.56 -6.41 5.10
C GLY A 250 21.87 -6.96 6.49
N PHE A 251 20.82 -7.16 7.28
CA PHE A 251 20.88 -7.75 8.62
C PHE A 251 19.61 -8.56 8.90
N TRP A 252 19.66 -9.46 9.88
CA TRP A 252 18.50 -10.17 10.39
C TRP A 252 18.01 -9.54 11.70
N MET A 253 16.71 -9.62 11.96
CA MET A 253 16.14 -9.08 13.20
C MET A 253 16.62 -9.82 14.44
N ASP A 254 17.13 -11.04 14.30
CA ASP A 254 17.71 -11.85 15.37
C ASP A 254 19.24 -11.85 15.42
N ASP A 255 19.90 -10.95 14.67
CA ASP A 255 21.33 -10.70 14.81
C ASP A 255 21.65 -10.04 16.16
N GLU A 256 22.68 -10.53 16.86
CA GLU A 256 23.06 -10.05 18.20
C GLU A 256 23.64 -8.63 18.20
N ASP A 257 24.23 -8.18 17.09
CA ASP A 257 24.89 -6.86 17.01
C ASP A 257 24.01 -5.77 16.39
N THR A 258 22.89 -6.12 15.73
CA THR A 258 22.04 -5.16 14.99
C THR A 258 20.56 -5.30 15.34
N GLY A 259 19.93 -6.41 14.97
CA GLY A 259 18.49 -6.64 15.13
C GLY A 259 18.04 -6.66 16.60
N ILE A 260 18.74 -7.42 17.44
CA ILE A 260 18.40 -7.55 18.87
C ILE A 260 18.55 -6.22 19.63
N PRO A 261 19.68 -5.48 19.51
CA PRO A 261 19.82 -4.16 20.13
C PRO A 261 18.69 -3.18 19.75
N PHE A 262 18.27 -3.21 18.48
CA PHE A 262 17.13 -2.40 18.02
C PHE A 262 15.82 -2.79 18.70
N VAL A 263 15.51 -4.09 18.79
CA VAL A 263 14.30 -4.57 19.47
C VAL A 263 14.32 -4.18 20.96
N GLU A 264 15.45 -4.33 21.64
CA GLU A 264 15.57 -3.95 23.06
C GLU A 264 15.40 -2.44 23.26
N LYS A 265 15.96 -1.61 22.37
CA LYS A 265 15.78 -0.16 22.41
C LYS A 265 14.32 0.26 22.19
N ALA A 266 13.63 -0.38 21.24
CA ALA A 266 12.20 -0.18 21.03
C ALA A 266 11.37 -0.53 22.28
N ARG A 267 11.76 -1.60 22.99
CA ARG A 267 11.13 -2.00 24.27
C ARG A 267 11.38 -1.02 25.38
N GLU A 268 12.61 -0.53 25.52
CA GLU A 268 13.02 0.49 26.51
C GLU A 268 12.19 1.78 26.36
N LEU A 269 12.03 2.25 25.12
CA LEU A 269 11.28 3.46 24.79
C LEU A 269 9.75 3.29 24.88
N GLY A 270 9.26 2.07 25.10
CA GLY A 270 7.83 1.77 25.20
C GLY A 270 7.05 1.78 23.87
N VAL A 271 7.72 2.06 22.75
CA VAL A 271 7.19 1.96 21.39
C VAL A 271 7.49 0.57 20.83
N LYS A 272 6.61 -0.39 21.12
CA LYS A 272 6.84 -1.83 20.89
C LYS A 272 6.28 -2.36 19.57
N VAL A 273 6.26 -1.54 18.54
CA VAL A 273 5.77 -1.92 17.20
C VAL A 273 6.91 -1.69 16.22
N ILE A 274 7.30 -2.74 15.50
CA ILE A 274 8.39 -2.71 14.52
C ILE A 274 7.85 -3.20 13.17
N CYS A 275 7.80 -2.29 12.21
CA CYS A 275 7.45 -2.52 10.82
C CYS A 275 8.72 -2.90 10.04
N ILE A 276 8.76 -4.10 9.48
CA ILE A 276 9.94 -4.66 8.83
C ILE A 276 9.63 -4.84 7.35
N HIS A 277 10.40 -4.21 6.48
CA HIS A 277 10.31 -4.46 5.04
C HIS A 277 10.87 -5.85 4.74
N LYS A 278 10.02 -6.74 4.24
CA LYS A 278 10.35 -8.10 3.79
C LYS A 278 9.65 -8.35 2.45
N GLY A 279 10.21 -9.21 1.61
CA GLY A 279 9.78 -9.33 0.22
C GLY A 279 10.18 -8.10 -0.59
N LEU A 280 9.54 -7.93 -1.75
CA LEU A 280 9.84 -6.89 -2.75
C LEU A 280 11.35 -6.62 -2.86
N PRO A 281 12.15 -7.64 -3.20
CA PRO A 281 13.59 -7.56 -3.11
C PRO A 281 14.13 -6.42 -4.00
N PHE A 282 15.01 -5.59 -3.45
CA PHE A 282 15.64 -4.46 -4.15
C PHE A 282 16.60 -4.93 -5.26
N GLY A 283 17.03 -6.19 -5.19
CA GLY A 283 17.89 -6.81 -6.16
C GLY A 283 18.60 -8.03 -5.59
N PRO A 284 19.66 -8.51 -6.26
CA PRO A 284 20.37 -9.72 -5.85
C PRO A 284 21.31 -9.52 -4.65
N ARG A 285 21.63 -8.26 -4.28
CA ARG A 285 22.48 -7.97 -3.13
C ARG A 285 21.64 -8.03 -1.86
N SER A 286 22.08 -8.79 -0.86
CA SER A 286 21.38 -8.95 0.42
C SER A 286 19.96 -9.50 0.27
N TYR A 287 19.71 -10.28 -0.78
CA TYR A 287 18.41 -10.84 -1.11
C TYR A 287 17.86 -11.71 0.04
N GLU A 288 18.72 -12.50 0.67
CA GLU A 288 18.38 -13.36 1.79
C GLU A 288 17.71 -12.57 2.92
N HIS A 289 18.19 -11.36 3.22
CA HIS A 289 17.62 -10.51 4.28
C HIS A 289 16.26 -9.91 3.91
N SER A 290 15.84 -9.99 2.63
CA SER A 290 14.45 -9.68 2.24
C SER A 290 13.49 -10.79 2.63
N GLN A 291 13.96 -12.02 2.83
CA GLN A 291 13.13 -13.16 3.22
C GLN A 291 12.82 -13.15 4.72
N CYS A 292 11.82 -13.93 5.13
CA CYS A 292 11.24 -13.85 6.48
C CYS A 292 11.74 -14.92 7.47
N GLN A 293 12.85 -15.62 7.22
CA GLN A 293 13.25 -16.78 8.05
C GLN A 293 13.49 -16.42 9.53
N ASP A 294 13.96 -15.20 9.80
CA ASP A 294 14.21 -14.65 11.14
C ASP A 294 12.95 -14.30 11.92
N ILE A 295 11.84 -14.03 11.25
CA ILE A 295 10.64 -13.43 11.86
C ILE A 295 10.04 -14.31 12.96
N GLY A 296 9.89 -15.61 12.73
CA GLY A 296 9.38 -16.53 13.74
C GLY A 296 10.29 -16.63 14.97
N ARG A 297 11.62 -16.58 14.76
CA ARG A 297 12.61 -16.65 15.85
C ARG A 297 12.56 -15.40 16.72
N ILE A 298 12.57 -14.22 16.10
CA ILE A 298 12.53 -12.95 16.84
C ILE A 298 11.17 -12.75 17.54
N ALA A 299 10.07 -13.12 16.89
CA ALA A 299 8.74 -13.05 17.47
C ALA A 299 8.59 -13.93 18.71
N ARG A 300 9.16 -15.15 18.67
CA ARG A 300 9.20 -16.07 19.82
C ARG A 300 10.04 -15.54 20.97
N ARG A 301 11.17 -14.89 20.66
CA ARG A 301 12.08 -14.28 21.65
C ARG A 301 11.45 -13.07 22.33
N TYR A 302 10.65 -12.28 21.62
CA TYR A 302 10.05 -11.03 22.09
C TYR A 302 8.52 -11.03 21.96
N PRO A 303 7.79 -11.85 22.74
CA PRO A 303 6.33 -11.94 22.64
C PRO A 303 5.60 -10.65 23.02
N ASP A 304 6.26 -9.71 23.71
CA ASP A 304 5.70 -8.39 24.07
C ASP A 304 5.91 -7.31 23.00
N VAL A 305 6.62 -7.61 21.91
CA VAL A 305 6.86 -6.72 20.77
C VAL A 305 6.04 -7.17 19.58
N THR A 306 5.38 -6.23 18.91
CA THR A 306 4.64 -6.50 17.68
C THR A 306 5.51 -6.29 16.45
N PHE A 307 5.53 -7.27 15.56
CA PHE A 307 6.26 -7.26 14.30
C PHE A 307 5.28 -7.20 13.13
N ILE A 308 5.31 -6.12 12.36
CA ILE A 308 4.49 -5.95 11.16
C ILE A 308 5.36 -6.18 9.93
N ILE A 309 5.06 -7.21 9.15
CA ILE A 309 5.84 -7.65 8.00
C ILE A 309 5.27 -6.99 6.75
N TYR A 310 5.89 -5.89 6.33
CA TYR A 310 5.46 -5.16 5.14
C TYR A 310 5.61 -6.03 3.91
N HIS A 311 4.61 -5.96 3.04
CA HIS A 311 4.47 -6.80 1.85
C HIS A 311 4.40 -8.31 2.13
N SER A 312 4.33 -8.73 3.39
CA SER A 312 4.14 -10.13 3.80
C SER A 312 5.21 -11.11 3.27
N GLY A 313 6.38 -10.62 2.85
CA GLY A 313 7.41 -11.44 2.20
C GLY A 313 7.16 -11.70 0.70
N TYR A 314 6.19 -11.03 0.07
CA TYR A 314 5.80 -11.23 -1.32
C TYR A 314 6.92 -10.93 -2.32
N VAL A 315 6.99 -11.70 -3.42
CA VAL A 315 7.97 -11.53 -4.50
C VAL A 315 7.24 -11.41 -5.84
N VAL A 316 7.44 -10.29 -6.53
CA VAL A 316 6.62 -9.87 -7.69
C VAL A 316 6.67 -10.80 -8.92
N ASP A 317 7.75 -11.55 -9.08
CA ASP A 317 7.97 -12.45 -10.23
C ASP A 317 7.75 -13.93 -9.88
N GLN A 318 7.23 -14.21 -8.69
CA GLN A 318 6.92 -15.56 -8.23
C GLN A 318 5.39 -15.74 -8.10
N PRO A 319 4.79 -16.73 -8.78
CA PRO A 319 3.38 -17.02 -8.60
C PRO A 319 3.13 -17.61 -7.22
N GLU A 320 2.10 -17.11 -6.54
CA GLU A 320 1.73 -17.59 -5.22
C GLU A 320 0.97 -18.92 -5.33
N ARG A 321 1.29 -19.86 -4.42
CA ARG A 321 0.72 -21.22 -4.40
C ARG A 321 0.26 -21.58 -3.00
N ALA A 322 -0.47 -22.69 -2.90
CA ALA A 322 -0.81 -23.28 -1.61
C ALA A 322 0.45 -23.65 -0.82
N PHE A 323 0.57 -23.12 0.40
CA PHE A 323 1.69 -23.39 1.30
C PHE A 323 1.85 -24.89 1.55
N GLU A 324 3.09 -25.35 1.45
CA GLU A 324 3.53 -26.72 1.69
C GLU A 324 4.79 -26.63 2.55
N HIS A 325 4.69 -27.15 3.78
CA HIS A 325 5.76 -27.07 4.75
C HIS A 325 7.02 -27.80 4.25
N GLY A 326 8.17 -27.13 4.33
CA GLY A 326 9.45 -27.65 3.87
C GLY A 326 9.68 -27.59 2.36
N ALA A 327 8.76 -27.00 1.59
CA ALA A 327 8.92 -26.89 0.12
C ALA A 327 10.05 -25.93 -0.31
N GLY A 328 10.59 -25.12 0.61
CA GLY A 328 11.70 -24.20 0.33
C GLY A 328 11.37 -23.12 -0.70
N ARG A 329 10.08 -22.76 -0.83
CA ARG A 329 9.61 -21.76 -1.78
C ARG A 329 9.80 -20.35 -1.24
N ASP A 330 10.04 -19.43 -2.17
CA ASP A 330 10.17 -18.01 -1.90
C ASP A 330 8.80 -17.33 -1.72
N GLY A 331 8.79 -16.02 -1.50
CA GLY A 331 7.56 -15.24 -1.36
C GLY A 331 6.96 -15.37 0.05
N ILE A 332 5.64 -15.25 0.12
CA ILE A 332 4.90 -15.34 1.39
C ILE A 332 5.11 -16.71 2.09
N ASP A 333 5.50 -17.75 1.35
CA ASP A 333 5.85 -19.05 1.93
C ASP A 333 7.00 -18.94 2.95
N THR A 334 7.95 -18.01 2.77
CA THR A 334 9.05 -17.80 3.74
C THR A 334 8.56 -17.31 5.09
N LEU A 335 7.55 -16.41 5.09
CA LEU A 335 6.91 -15.92 6.32
C LEU A 335 6.18 -17.06 7.01
N ILE A 336 5.30 -17.76 6.28
CA ILE A 336 4.50 -18.85 6.86
C ILE A 336 5.39 -19.97 7.39
N GLN A 337 6.42 -20.37 6.63
CA GLN A 337 7.39 -21.36 7.07
C GLN A 337 8.04 -20.93 8.40
N SER A 338 8.53 -19.69 8.48
CA SER A 338 9.17 -19.18 9.70
C SER A 338 8.22 -19.19 10.90
N LEU A 339 6.95 -18.81 10.72
CA LEU A 339 5.96 -18.84 11.81
C LEU A 339 5.64 -20.27 12.26
N VAL A 340 5.44 -21.19 11.31
CA VAL A 340 5.16 -22.61 11.60
C VAL A 340 6.33 -23.27 12.32
N ASP A 341 7.56 -23.04 11.87
CA ASP A 341 8.78 -23.63 12.46
C ASP A 341 9.04 -23.15 13.90
N ASN A 342 8.48 -22.00 14.28
CA ASN A 342 8.71 -21.37 15.57
C ASN A 342 7.48 -21.37 16.48
N ASP A 343 6.42 -22.12 16.14
CA ASP A 343 5.16 -22.21 16.89
C ASP A 343 4.45 -20.85 17.07
N ILE A 344 4.61 -19.92 16.12
CA ILE A 344 3.93 -18.63 16.16
C ILE A 344 2.50 -18.80 15.62
N GLY A 345 1.56 -18.93 16.54
CA GLY A 345 0.15 -19.16 16.23
C GLY A 345 -0.60 -17.92 15.72
N LYS A 346 -1.87 -18.14 15.35
CA LYS A 346 -2.82 -17.08 15.01
C LYS A 346 -3.08 -16.17 16.22
N GLY A 347 -3.32 -14.88 16.00
CA GLY A 347 -3.57 -13.92 17.08
C GLY A 347 -2.31 -13.49 17.83
N SER A 348 -1.12 -13.96 17.39
CA SER A 348 0.17 -13.66 18.01
C SER A 348 0.65 -12.24 17.70
N ASN A 349 1.93 -11.99 17.94
CA ASN A 349 2.59 -10.70 17.78
C ASN A 349 3.18 -10.46 16.39
N VAL A 350 2.89 -11.31 15.40
CA VAL A 350 3.30 -11.09 14.00
C VAL A 350 2.09 -10.74 13.14
N TYR A 351 2.25 -9.72 12.31
CA TYR A 351 1.22 -9.24 11.39
C TYR A 351 1.75 -9.24 9.96
N ALA A 352 0.93 -9.67 9.01
CA ALA A 352 1.21 -9.64 7.59
C ALA A 352 0.53 -8.43 6.96
N GLU A 353 1.30 -7.53 6.35
CA GLU A 353 0.79 -6.29 5.75
C GLU A 353 0.77 -6.41 4.22
N LEU A 354 -0.26 -5.84 3.58
CA LEU A 354 -0.57 -6.06 2.17
C LEU A 354 0.10 -5.09 1.19
N GLY A 355 0.32 -3.83 1.52
CA GLY A 355 1.03 -2.81 0.72
C GLY A 355 0.96 -2.98 -0.80
N SER A 356 2.13 -2.96 -1.43
CA SER A 356 2.32 -3.31 -2.84
C SER A 356 1.96 -4.76 -3.20
N THR A 357 1.85 -5.69 -2.24
CA THR A 357 1.41 -7.07 -2.49
C THR A 357 0.00 -7.09 -3.07
N TRP A 358 -0.98 -6.46 -2.42
CA TRP A 358 -2.35 -6.43 -2.94
C TRP A 358 -2.44 -5.76 -4.31
N ARG A 359 -1.75 -4.63 -4.49
CA ARG A 359 -1.64 -3.93 -5.77
C ARG A 359 -1.23 -4.82 -6.94
N PHE A 360 -0.36 -5.81 -6.70
CA PHE A 360 0.10 -6.75 -7.71
C PHE A 360 -0.84 -7.94 -7.86
N LEU A 361 -1.38 -8.47 -6.77
CA LEU A 361 -2.33 -9.57 -6.78
C LEU A 361 -3.62 -9.24 -7.54
N MET A 362 -4.04 -7.98 -7.61
CA MET A 362 -5.17 -7.55 -8.47
C MET A 362 -5.05 -7.97 -9.95
N ARG A 363 -3.84 -8.27 -10.44
CA ARG A 363 -3.56 -8.69 -11.83
C ARG A 363 -3.65 -10.21 -12.04
N ASP A 364 -3.59 -10.98 -10.96
CA ASP A 364 -3.45 -12.43 -11.00
C ASP A 364 -4.37 -13.09 -9.95
N PRO A 365 -5.59 -13.50 -10.34
CA PRO A 365 -6.56 -14.04 -9.40
C PRO A 365 -6.14 -15.37 -8.76
N ASP A 366 -5.31 -16.17 -9.43
CA ASP A 366 -4.84 -17.44 -8.88
C ASP A 366 -3.83 -17.18 -7.74
N SER A 367 -2.86 -16.29 -7.99
CA SER A 367 -1.93 -15.84 -6.95
C SER A 367 -2.66 -15.10 -5.82
N ALA A 368 -3.67 -14.27 -6.14
CA ALA A 368 -4.44 -13.51 -5.15
C ALA A 368 -5.17 -14.44 -4.18
N ALA A 369 -5.81 -15.49 -4.70
CA ALA A 369 -6.47 -16.51 -3.89
C ALA A 369 -5.49 -17.22 -2.96
N HIS A 370 -4.35 -17.65 -3.49
CA HIS A 370 -3.35 -18.35 -2.69
C HIS A 370 -2.74 -17.46 -1.62
N ALA A 371 -2.33 -16.25 -1.97
CA ALA A 371 -1.75 -15.27 -1.05
C ALA A 371 -2.71 -14.93 0.11
N MET A 372 -3.92 -14.46 -0.20
CA MET A 372 -4.90 -14.12 0.83
C MET A 372 -5.32 -15.35 1.64
N GLY A 373 -5.59 -16.47 0.95
CA GLY A 373 -6.01 -17.70 1.60
C GLY A 373 -4.99 -18.22 2.60
N LYS A 374 -3.71 -18.22 2.26
CA LYS A 374 -2.65 -18.70 3.17
C LYS A 374 -2.31 -17.70 4.27
N LEU A 375 -2.33 -16.40 4.00
CA LEU A 375 -2.14 -15.38 5.04
C LEU A 375 -3.22 -15.52 6.12
N LEU A 376 -4.50 -15.54 5.74
CA LEU A 376 -5.61 -15.70 6.68
C LEU A 376 -5.58 -17.07 7.39
N LYS A 377 -5.17 -18.13 6.68
CA LYS A 377 -5.11 -19.48 7.23
C LYS A 377 -3.98 -19.69 8.24
N TYR A 378 -2.79 -19.14 7.99
CA TYR A 378 -1.59 -19.44 8.80
C TYR A 378 -1.16 -18.29 9.71
N VAL A 379 -1.22 -17.04 9.23
CA VAL A 379 -0.94 -15.86 10.08
C VAL A 379 -2.15 -15.55 10.96
N GLY A 380 -3.35 -15.69 10.41
CA GLY A 380 -4.63 -15.53 11.11
C GLY A 380 -5.42 -14.31 10.64
N GLU A 381 -6.75 -14.42 10.69
CA GLU A 381 -7.66 -13.35 10.24
C GLU A 381 -7.54 -12.05 11.06
N ASP A 382 -7.03 -12.14 12.30
CA ASP A 382 -6.80 -11.00 13.18
C ASP A 382 -5.39 -10.36 13.01
N ASN A 383 -4.59 -10.90 12.09
CA ASN A 383 -3.18 -10.53 11.91
C ASN A 383 -2.81 -10.15 10.46
N VAL A 384 -3.80 -9.94 9.58
CA VAL A 384 -3.55 -9.39 8.24
C VAL A 384 -3.96 -7.92 8.23
N LEU A 385 -3.05 -7.04 7.82
CA LEU A 385 -3.22 -5.58 7.86
C LEU A 385 -3.32 -4.99 6.46
N TRP A 386 -4.17 -3.98 6.33
CA TRP A 386 -4.25 -3.16 5.15
C TRP A 386 -3.16 -2.09 5.13
N GLY A 387 -2.47 -2.01 4.01
CA GLY A 387 -1.72 -0.85 3.62
C GLY A 387 -1.63 -0.81 2.10
N THR A 388 -1.35 0.36 1.54
CA THR A 388 -1.44 0.56 0.08
C THR A 388 -0.09 0.82 -0.56
N ASP A 389 0.91 1.19 0.25
CA ASP A 389 2.24 1.59 -0.19
C ASP A 389 2.19 2.73 -1.23
N SER A 390 1.19 3.61 -1.07
CA SER A 390 1.01 4.81 -1.90
C SER A 390 2.16 5.80 -1.61
N ILE A 391 2.67 6.59 -2.54
CA ILE A 391 1.94 7.43 -3.51
C ILE A 391 2.03 6.98 -4.97
N TRP A 392 2.96 6.09 -5.31
CA TRP A 392 3.29 5.87 -6.73
C TRP A 392 2.16 5.24 -7.53
N TYR A 393 1.16 4.70 -6.84
CA TYR A 393 -0.07 4.17 -7.43
C TYR A 393 -1.19 5.22 -7.58
N GLY A 394 -0.97 6.47 -7.17
CA GLY A 394 -1.99 7.52 -7.06
C GLY A 394 -2.96 7.21 -5.92
N SER A 395 -4.17 7.78 -5.98
CA SER A 395 -5.23 7.44 -5.01
C SER A 395 -5.44 5.92 -4.87
N PRO A 396 -5.52 5.37 -3.64
CA PRO A 396 -5.66 3.93 -3.42
C PRO A 396 -7.10 3.41 -3.58
N GLN A 397 -8.06 4.24 -4.01
CA GLN A 397 -9.47 3.85 -4.07
C GLN A 397 -9.73 2.62 -4.95
N ASP A 398 -8.93 2.41 -5.99
CA ASP A 398 -9.04 1.21 -6.82
C ASP A 398 -8.65 -0.07 -6.08
N GLN A 399 -7.64 0.02 -5.22
CA GLN A 399 -7.21 -1.08 -4.38
C GLN A 399 -8.30 -1.44 -3.37
N ILE A 400 -8.89 -0.41 -2.73
CA ILE A 400 -9.99 -0.55 -1.77
C ILE A 400 -11.20 -1.22 -2.44
N GLN A 401 -11.66 -0.68 -3.57
CA GLN A 401 -12.82 -1.21 -4.30
C GLN A 401 -12.60 -2.64 -4.81
N ALA A 402 -11.39 -2.95 -5.27
CA ALA A 402 -11.03 -4.30 -5.67
C ALA A 402 -11.03 -5.27 -4.47
N PHE A 403 -10.50 -4.87 -3.32
CA PHE A 403 -10.50 -5.73 -2.12
C PHE A 403 -11.90 -5.90 -1.52
N ARG A 404 -12.71 -4.84 -1.56
CA ARG A 404 -14.11 -4.85 -1.13
C ARG A 404 -14.96 -5.84 -1.91
N THR A 405 -14.55 -6.22 -3.10
CA THR A 405 -15.25 -7.21 -3.92
C THR A 405 -14.48 -8.52 -4.05
N PHE A 406 -13.27 -8.62 -3.52
CA PHE A 406 -12.46 -9.82 -3.69
C PHE A 406 -13.05 -11.03 -2.96
N GLN A 407 -13.11 -12.17 -3.66
CA GLN A 407 -13.51 -13.45 -3.11
C GLN A 407 -12.65 -14.60 -3.66
N ILE A 408 -12.26 -15.52 -2.78
CA ILE A 408 -11.57 -16.76 -3.12
C ILE A 408 -12.59 -17.74 -3.72
N SER A 409 -12.25 -18.46 -4.78
CA SER A 409 -13.17 -19.43 -5.37
C SER A 409 -13.52 -20.56 -4.39
N SER A 410 -14.76 -21.07 -4.46
CA SER A 410 -15.19 -22.18 -3.61
C SER A 410 -14.30 -23.42 -3.77
N GLU A 411 -13.79 -23.67 -4.98
CA GLU A 411 -12.84 -24.76 -5.24
C GLU A 411 -11.56 -24.63 -4.40
N LEU A 412 -10.96 -23.44 -4.35
CA LEU A 412 -9.73 -23.24 -3.55
C LEU A 412 -10.01 -23.17 -2.05
N GLN A 413 -11.20 -22.67 -1.65
CA GLN A 413 -11.66 -22.76 -0.26
C GLN A 413 -11.74 -24.23 0.19
N GLU A 414 -12.43 -25.08 -0.57
CA GLU A 414 -12.60 -26.50 -0.28
C GLU A 414 -11.28 -27.27 -0.33
N ARG A 415 -10.47 -27.07 -1.38
CA ARG A 415 -9.23 -27.82 -1.59
C ARG A 415 -8.14 -27.50 -0.57
N HIS A 416 -8.03 -26.23 -0.18
CA HIS A 416 -6.92 -25.77 0.66
C HIS A 416 -7.34 -25.35 2.07
N GLY A 417 -8.64 -25.37 2.37
CA GLY A 417 -9.18 -24.88 3.64
C GLY A 417 -8.96 -23.38 3.80
N TYR A 418 -9.02 -22.62 2.71
CA TYR A 418 -8.96 -21.16 2.78
C TYR A 418 -10.30 -20.61 3.25
N PRO A 419 -10.32 -19.59 4.12
CA PRO A 419 -11.55 -18.95 4.52
C PRO A 419 -12.16 -18.17 3.35
N ALA A 420 -13.49 -18.14 3.27
CA ALA A 420 -14.20 -17.15 2.46
C ALA A 420 -13.89 -15.75 2.99
N ILE A 421 -13.79 -14.75 2.10
CA ILE A 421 -13.63 -13.36 2.50
C ILE A 421 -15.01 -12.83 2.92
N THR A 422 -15.30 -12.88 4.22
CA THR A 422 -16.55 -12.37 4.81
C THR A 422 -16.47 -10.86 5.04
N PRO A 423 -17.61 -10.17 5.23
CA PRO A 423 -17.61 -8.77 5.66
C PRO A 423 -16.76 -8.52 6.93
N ASP A 424 -16.80 -9.45 7.89
CA ASP A 424 -16.01 -9.34 9.13
C ASP A 424 -14.50 -9.44 8.86
N ILE A 425 -14.07 -10.40 8.05
CA ILE A 425 -12.65 -10.53 7.65
C ILE A 425 -12.20 -9.29 6.88
N ARG A 426 -13.06 -8.74 6.02
CA ARG A 426 -12.76 -7.53 5.26
C ARG A 426 -12.58 -6.32 6.18
N ALA A 427 -13.49 -6.11 7.13
CA ALA A 427 -13.37 -5.03 8.11
C ALA A 427 -12.12 -5.19 9.01
N LYS A 428 -11.79 -6.43 9.38
CA LYS A 428 -10.55 -6.79 10.09
C LYS A 428 -9.33 -6.34 9.30
N VAL A 429 -9.20 -6.78 8.05
CA VAL A 429 -8.07 -6.41 7.20
C VAL A 429 -8.00 -4.91 6.98
N PHE A 430 -9.11 -4.26 6.63
CA PHE A 430 -9.13 -2.83 6.31
C PHE A 430 -8.68 -1.92 7.44
N GLY A 431 -8.93 -2.27 8.70
CA GLY A 431 -8.45 -1.42 9.78
C GLY A 431 -8.61 -1.98 11.19
N LEU A 432 -9.57 -2.87 11.45
CA LEU A 432 -9.80 -3.33 12.83
C LEU A 432 -8.62 -4.13 13.39
N ASN A 433 -7.83 -4.83 12.55
CA ASN A 433 -6.65 -5.55 13.01
C ASN A 433 -5.52 -4.60 13.45
N ALA A 434 -5.43 -3.41 12.83
CA ALA A 434 -4.38 -2.44 13.13
C ALA A 434 -4.64 -1.67 14.44
N VAL A 435 -5.85 -1.73 15.01
CA VAL A 435 -6.17 -0.98 16.24
C VAL A 435 -5.34 -1.44 17.44
N LYS A 436 -5.09 -2.75 17.53
CA LYS A 436 -4.34 -3.38 18.62
C LYS A 436 -2.85 -3.00 18.60
N PRO A 437 -2.08 -3.16 17.50
CA PRO A 437 -0.69 -2.76 17.46
C PRO A 437 -0.51 -1.26 17.71
N TYR A 438 -1.32 -0.42 17.06
CA TYR A 438 -1.21 1.04 17.16
C TYR A 438 -1.87 1.63 18.41
N LYS A 439 -2.53 0.80 19.24
CA LYS A 439 -3.22 1.19 20.48
C LYS A 439 -4.23 2.33 20.27
N ILE A 440 -4.96 2.27 19.17
CA ILE A 440 -6.01 3.24 18.82
C ILE A 440 -7.40 2.62 19.05
N SER A 441 -8.42 3.45 19.26
CA SER A 441 -9.81 3.02 19.35
C SER A 441 -10.52 3.30 18.03
N ALA A 442 -10.95 2.26 17.31
CA ALA A 442 -11.70 2.43 16.07
C ALA A 442 -13.07 3.10 16.29
N GLU A 443 -13.73 2.86 17.43
CA GLU A 443 -15.02 3.48 17.73
C GLU A 443 -14.88 4.98 17.97
N GLU A 444 -13.88 5.39 18.75
CA GLU A 444 -13.58 6.81 18.98
C GLU A 444 -13.16 7.49 17.68
N LEU A 445 -12.27 6.84 16.91
CA LEU A 445 -11.86 7.37 15.60
C LEU A 445 -13.04 7.54 14.68
N LYS A 446 -13.92 6.54 14.49
CA LYS A 446 -15.11 6.70 13.65
C LYS A 446 -16.03 7.84 14.11
N LEU A 447 -16.20 8.01 15.42
CA LEU A 447 -17.03 9.10 15.97
C LEU A 447 -16.48 10.48 15.58
N HIS A 448 -15.15 10.63 15.59
CA HIS A 448 -14.46 11.88 15.33
C HIS A 448 -14.19 12.12 13.83
N THR A 449 -13.69 11.10 13.12
CA THR A 449 -13.41 11.18 11.68
C THR A 449 -14.68 11.42 10.88
N GLY A 450 -15.84 10.90 11.27
CA GLY A 450 -17.09 11.16 10.55
C GLY A 450 -17.58 12.61 10.57
N ARG A 451 -16.99 13.48 11.41
CA ARG A 451 -17.48 14.87 11.64
C ARG A 451 -16.39 15.93 11.60
N ASP A 452 -15.13 15.56 11.40
CA ASP A 452 -14.03 16.52 11.33
C ASP A 452 -14.00 17.28 9.99
N ALA A 453 -13.13 18.29 9.88
CA ALA A 453 -13.09 19.12 8.68
C ALA A 453 -12.65 18.33 7.44
N MET A 454 -11.91 17.23 7.59
CA MET A 454 -11.56 16.35 6.48
C MET A 454 -12.79 15.63 5.93
N ALA A 455 -13.65 15.07 6.80
CA ALA A 455 -14.92 14.47 6.35
C ALA A 455 -15.87 15.49 5.73
N LEU A 456 -15.93 16.71 6.26
CA LEU A 456 -16.71 17.80 5.65
C LEU A 456 -16.15 18.17 4.27
N ARG A 457 -14.83 18.29 4.14
CA ARG A 457 -14.15 18.59 2.86
C ARG A 457 -14.35 17.47 1.85
N ARG A 458 -14.31 16.21 2.30
CA ARG A 458 -14.58 15.03 1.48
C ARG A 458 -16.03 15.03 1.00
N THR A 459 -16.99 15.27 1.89
CA THR A 459 -18.42 15.38 1.52
C THR A 459 -18.62 16.47 0.46
N ALA A 460 -18.04 17.67 0.67
CA ALA A 460 -18.10 18.75 -0.32
C ALA A 460 -17.39 18.39 -1.64
N TYR A 461 -16.32 17.60 -1.59
CA TYR A 461 -15.62 17.11 -2.77
C TYR A 461 -16.46 16.10 -3.58
N LEU A 462 -17.19 15.22 -2.91
CA LEU A 462 -18.05 14.19 -3.53
C LEU A 462 -19.27 14.77 -4.27
N GLU A 463 -19.62 16.05 -4.09
CA GLU A 463 -20.61 16.75 -4.91
C GLU A 463 -20.14 16.97 -6.36
N ALA A 464 -18.83 17.10 -6.56
CA ALA A 464 -18.21 17.27 -7.87
C ALA A 464 -16.81 16.61 -7.91
N PRO A 465 -16.74 15.26 -7.81
CA PRO A 465 -15.49 14.55 -7.71
C PRO A 465 -14.71 14.64 -9.02
N ASP A 466 -13.39 14.86 -8.91
CA ASP A 466 -12.47 14.90 -10.05
C ASP A 466 -11.25 13.99 -9.79
N PRO A 467 -11.46 12.66 -9.67
CA PRO A 467 -10.36 11.72 -9.49
C PRO A 467 -9.60 11.59 -10.80
N HIS A 468 -8.27 11.59 -10.72
CA HIS A 468 -7.39 11.62 -11.88
C HIS A 468 -7.15 10.23 -12.51
N PHE A 469 -7.35 9.14 -11.74
CA PHE A 469 -7.15 7.74 -12.12
C PHE A 469 -5.77 7.44 -12.73
N ARG A 470 -4.73 8.19 -12.36
CA ARG A 470 -3.34 7.95 -12.78
C ARG A 470 -2.60 7.16 -11.72
N THR A 471 -1.56 6.49 -12.16
CA THR A 471 -0.43 6.10 -11.32
C THR A 471 0.75 7.00 -11.65
N TYR A 472 1.68 7.13 -10.71
CA TYR A 472 2.81 8.06 -10.81
C TYR A 472 4.15 7.37 -11.04
N GLY A 473 4.37 6.17 -10.49
CA GLY A 473 5.67 5.50 -10.53
C GLY A 473 6.15 5.04 -11.91
N PRO A 474 7.39 4.52 -12.00
CA PRO A 474 7.96 4.03 -13.25
C PRO A 474 7.14 2.84 -13.79
N LYS A 475 6.94 2.80 -15.10
CA LYS A 475 6.21 1.74 -15.80
C LYS A 475 7.10 0.87 -16.69
N THR A 476 8.34 1.31 -16.90
CA THR A 476 9.35 0.61 -17.70
C THR A 476 10.67 0.49 -16.95
N ARG A 477 11.49 -0.52 -17.30
CA ARG A 477 12.85 -0.67 -16.77
C ARG A 477 13.71 0.58 -16.99
N ARG A 478 13.53 1.28 -18.11
CA ARG A 478 14.27 2.53 -18.39
C ARG A 478 13.89 3.64 -17.41
N GLU A 479 12.60 3.84 -17.16
CA GLU A 479 12.14 4.83 -16.18
C GLU A 479 12.61 4.48 -14.77
N PHE A 480 12.57 3.20 -14.40
CA PHE A 480 13.07 2.72 -13.11
C PHE A 480 14.57 2.95 -12.94
N LEU A 481 15.40 2.63 -13.94
CA LEU A 481 16.84 2.90 -13.85
C LEU A 481 17.15 4.40 -13.82
N ASN A 482 16.33 5.23 -14.46
CA ASN A 482 16.46 6.69 -14.34
C ASN A 482 16.05 7.17 -12.95
N LEU A 483 15.03 6.55 -12.35
CA LEU A 483 14.64 6.81 -10.97
C LEU A 483 15.79 6.50 -10.02
N LEU A 484 16.41 5.31 -10.09
CA LEU A 484 17.53 4.94 -9.22
C LEU A 484 18.74 5.87 -9.39
N ARG A 485 19.13 6.20 -10.63
CA ARG A 485 20.26 7.10 -10.92
C ARG A 485 20.13 8.51 -10.34
N HIS A 486 18.91 8.94 -10.05
CA HIS A 486 18.59 10.28 -9.55
C HIS A 486 17.87 10.25 -8.19
N GLY A 487 17.68 9.06 -7.65
CA GLY A 487 16.98 8.74 -6.41
C GLY A 487 17.87 8.07 -5.37
N ASP A 488 19.06 7.60 -5.76
CA ASP A 488 20.22 7.41 -4.87
C ASP A 488 20.81 8.78 -4.47
N VAL A 489 19.95 9.67 -3.95
CA VAL A 489 20.41 10.79 -3.15
C VAL A 489 20.47 10.30 -1.73
#